data_AF-A0A2A5GTL6-F1
#
_entry.id   AF-A0A2A5GTL6-F1
#
_cell.length_a   1.000
_cell.length_b   1.000
_cell.length_c   1.000
_cell.angle_alpha   90.00
_cell.angle_beta   90.00
_cell.angle_gamma   90.00
#
_symmetry.space_group_name_H-M   'P 1'
#
loop_
_entity.id
_entity.type
_entity.pdbx_description
1 polymer ?
#
loop_
_entity_poly.entity_id
_entity_poly.type
_entity_poly.pdbx_seq_one_letter_code
_entity_poly.pdbx_strand_id
1 'polypeptide(L)'
;MRSFILTIFFVCIYLCHASISSFAQDAPPAVTQSSSEKSVAPPPTKEASIYDDATDDQIAEAQQYYNHCSNNETVSKQKDCKCATVAYLRTRLELGPDATTKTIMATNRNTCLKDEARHKLSKDRSTRDLSYITEKQLAEAEFVFQHCKAKRALNSQFDCECFAARFLDERLKLGPIPKWESLFGRFNSDCRNVVETTGIEYSTCMMHFGIKDAVNMEPKEYCECYARKWADLFENYPGKITFNTKQSLKSQARGHCKDLDRFR
;
A
#
# COMPACT_ATOMS: atom_id res chain seq x y z
N MET A 1 -55.55 20.15 -10.58
CA MET A 1 -55.05 21.54 -10.63
C MET A 1 -53.54 21.47 -10.84
N ARG A 2 -53.07 21.82 -12.04
CA ARG A 2 -52.16 22.97 -12.33
C ARG A 2 -50.79 22.83 -11.67
N SER A 3 -49.62 22.95 -12.31
CA SER A 3 -49.24 23.32 -13.67
C SER A 3 -47.75 22.98 -13.87
N PHE A 4 -47.38 22.74 -15.13
CA PHE A 4 -46.03 22.85 -15.70
C PHE A 4 -45.43 24.25 -15.51
N ILE A 5 -44.10 24.38 -15.34
CA ILE A 5 -43.26 25.44 -15.95
C ILE A 5 -41.85 24.87 -16.26
N LEU A 6 -41.43 25.12 -17.51
CA LEU A 6 -40.17 24.86 -18.22
C LEU A 6 -39.22 26.07 -18.11
N THR A 7 -38.04 25.96 -18.76
CA THR A 7 -37.04 26.99 -19.19
C THR A 7 -35.82 27.18 -18.27
N ILE A 8 -34.57 26.82 -18.64
CA ILE A 8 -33.63 27.15 -19.77
C ILE A 8 -32.79 28.42 -19.47
N PHE A 9 -31.49 28.35 -19.87
CA PHE A 9 -30.43 29.38 -19.97
C PHE A 9 -29.41 29.39 -18.81
N PHE A 10 -28.08 29.49 -18.97
CA PHE A 10 -27.25 30.17 -19.99
C PHE A 10 -25.86 29.49 -20.19
N VAL A 11 -25.34 29.63 -21.41
CA VAL A 11 -24.01 29.29 -21.92
C VAL A 11 -23.03 30.47 -21.69
N CYS A 12 -21.76 30.19 -21.34
CA CYS A 12 -20.56 31.04 -21.56
C CYS A 12 -19.32 30.13 -21.38
N ILE A 13 -18.71 29.57 -22.43
CA ILE A 13 -17.64 30.11 -23.29
C ILE A 13 -16.59 30.94 -22.51
N TYR A 14 -15.42 30.35 -22.26
CA TYR A 14 -14.13 31.03 -22.41
C TYR A 14 -13.10 30.05 -22.97
N LEU A 15 -12.85 30.21 -24.27
CA LEU A 15 -11.63 29.81 -24.97
C LEU A 15 -10.54 30.82 -24.62
N CYS A 16 -9.39 30.35 -24.13
CA CYS A 16 -8.13 31.07 -24.31
C CYS A 16 -7.06 30.08 -24.78
N HIS A 17 -6.67 30.28 -26.04
CA HIS A 17 -5.42 29.82 -26.63
C HIS A 17 -4.21 30.37 -25.86
N ALA A 18 -3.19 29.54 -25.70
CA ALA A 18 -1.80 29.97 -25.86
C ALA A 18 -0.96 28.79 -26.36
N SER A 19 -0.43 28.96 -27.56
CA SER A 19 0.52 28.09 -28.24
C SER A 19 1.97 28.49 -27.88
N ILE A 20 2.92 27.71 -28.41
CA ILE A 20 4.36 28.01 -28.61
C ILE A 20 5.19 27.84 -27.29
N SER A 21 6.22 27.00 -27.19
CA SER A 21 7.34 26.85 -28.12
C SER A 21 8.08 25.52 -27.96
N SER A 22 8.42 24.96 -29.12
CA SER A 22 9.47 23.98 -29.36
C SER A 22 10.84 24.58 -29.01
N PHE A 23 11.69 23.82 -28.32
CA PHE A 23 13.14 23.94 -28.45
C PHE A 23 13.73 22.56 -28.71
N ALA A 24 14.39 22.49 -29.86
CA ALA A 24 15.16 21.38 -30.35
C ALA A 24 16.58 21.41 -29.76
N GLN A 25 17.20 20.22 -29.78
CA GLN A 25 18.62 19.94 -29.99
C GLN A 25 19.62 20.42 -28.92
N ASP A 26 20.29 19.45 -28.28
CA ASP A 26 21.68 19.16 -28.64
C ASP A 26 22.16 17.83 -28.03
N ALA A 27 22.53 16.90 -28.90
CA ALA A 27 23.48 15.81 -28.63
C ALA A 27 24.81 16.22 -29.25
N PRO A 28 25.96 15.94 -28.61
CA PRO A 28 26.86 14.88 -29.13
C PRO A 28 27.81 14.30 -28.03
N PRO A 29 28.81 13.47 -28.36
CA PRO A 29 28.86 12.33 -29.28
C PRO A 29 29.25 11.02 -28.56
N ALA A 30 29.15 9.92 -29.31
CA ALA A 30 29.76 8.63 -28.95
C ALA A 30 31.29 8.72 -28.91
N VAL A 31 31.90 8.12 -27.88
CA VAL A 31 33.32 7.76 -27.86
C VAL A 31 33.42 6.25 -27.77
N THR A 32 34.12 5.65 -28.74
CA THR A 32 34.47 4.23 -28.81
C THR A 32 35.96 4.07 -28.49
N GLN A 33 36.32 2.88 -27.98
CA GLN A 33 37.65 2.28 -27.75
C GLN A 33 38.20 2.45 -26.32
N SER A 34 38.21 1.41 -25.48
CA SER A 34 39.06 0.20 -25.51
C SER A 34 40.51 0.47 -25.09
N SER A 35 40.80 0.22 -23.81
CA SER A 35 42.14 -0.20 -23.36
C SER A 35 42.02 -1.15 -22.18
N SER A 36 42.46 -2.38 -22.41
CA SER A 36 42.68 -3.43 -21.42
C SER A 36 43.89 -3.05 -20.57
N GLU A 37 43.72 -2.89 -19.26
CA GLU A 37 44.85 -2.81 -18.33
C GLU A 37 44.51 -3.48 -16.99
N LYS A 38 44.90 -4.76 -16.92
CA LYS A 38 45.61 -5.41 -15.80
C LYS A 38 45.17 -5.04 -14.37
N SER A 39 44.31 -5.90 -13.82
CA SER A 39 44.31 -6.43 -12.45
C SER A 39 45.39 -5.87 -11.49
N VAL A 40 44.96 -4.97 -10.61
CA VAL A 40 45.49 -4.84 -9.25
C VAL A 40 44.28 -4.81 -8.33
N ALA A 41 44.07 -5.88 -7.57
CA ALA A 41 43.00 -5.95 -6.59
C ALA A 41 43.19 -4.82 -5.56
N PRO A 42 42.15 -3.99 -5.28
CA PRO A 42 42.23 -3.06 -4.17
C PRO A 42 42.36 -3.85 -2.86
N PRO A 43 43.14 -3.35 -1.88
CA PRO A 43 43.27 -4.00 -0.59
C PRO A 43 41.90 -4.09 0.09
N PRO A 44 41.66 -5.08 0.96
CA PRO A 44 40.36 -5.26 1.61
C PRO A 44 40.07 -4.03 2.47
N THR A 45 39.24 -3.14 1.94
CA THR A 45 38.59 -2.10 2.73
C THR A 45 37.76 -2.84 3.77
N LYS A 46 38.12 -2.66 5.05
CA LYS A 46 37.24 -2.99 6.18
C LYS A 46 35.84 -2.48 5.80
N GLU A 47 34.86 -3.37 5.70
CA GLU A 47 33.46 -2.95 5.53
C GLU A 47 33.17 -1.95 6.65
N ALA A 48 33.01 -0.68 6.27
CA ALA A 48 32.63 0.36 7.22
C ALA A 48 31.32 -0.11 7.85
N SER A 49 31.30 -0.15 9.18
CA SER A 49 30.12 -0.59 9.91
C SER A 49 29.04 0.46 9.65
N ILE A 50 27.84 0.03 9.25
CA ILE A 50 26.71 0.95 9.01
C ILE A 50 26.37 1.82 10.24
N TYR A 51 26.85 1.42 11.42
CA TYR A 51 26.71 2.16 12.66
C TYR A 51 27.67 3.35 12.76
N ASP A 52 28.75 3.37 11.97
CA ASP A 52 29.74 4.45 11.97
C ASP A 52 29.19 5.73 11.30
N ASP A 53 28.23 5.57 10.38
CA ASP A 53 27.58 6.66 9.63
C ASP A 53 26.27 7.14 10.26
N ALA A 54 25.79 6.47 11.31
CA ALA A 54 24.50 6.73 11.94
C ALA A 54 24.63 7.58 13.20
N THR A 55 23.67 8.48 13.41
CA THR A 55 23.55 9.21 14.69
C THR A 55 22.99 8.31 15.79
N ASP A 56 23.26 8.66 17.05
CA ASP A 56 22.69 7.93 18.21
C ASP A 56 21.16 7.87 18.15
N ASP A 57 20.50 8.94 17.68
CA ASP A 57 19.05 8.98 17.50
C ASP A 57 18.57 7.99 16.43
N GLN A 58 19.30 7.86 15.32
CA GLN A 58 18.97 6.91 14.25
C GLN A 58 19.20 5.47 14.71
N ILE A 59 20.25 5.23 15.51
CA ILE A 59 20.51 3.92 16.13
C ILE A 59 19.40 3.58 17.13
N ALA A 60 18.98 4.53 17.96
CA ALA A 60 17.88 4.36 18.90
C ALA A 60 16.55 4.09 18.18
N GLU A 61 16.27 4.80 17.09
CA GLU A 61 15.10 4.57 16.22
C GLU A 61 15.13 3.15 15.62
N ALA A 62 16.28 2.71 15.10
CA ALA A 62 16.45 1.35 14.59
C ALA A 62 16.26 0.29 15.69
N GLN A 63 16.73 0.56 16.91
CA GLN A 63 16.52 -0.32 18.06
C GLN A 63 15.03 -0.40 18.47
N GLN A 64 14.30 0.72 18.39
CA GLN A 64 12.84 0.72 18.59
C GLN A 64 12.14 -0.13 17.52
N TYR A 65 12.57 -0.04 16.26
CA TYR A 65 12.07 -0.89 15.19
C TYR A 65 12.37 -2.38 15.45
N TYR A 66 13.58 -2.72 15.91
CA TYR A 66 13.93 -4.08 16.30
C TYR A 66 12.96 -4.62 17.37
N ASN A 67 12.74 -3.85 18.42
CA ASN A 67 11.83 -4.22 19.51
C ASN A 67 10.38 -4.40 19.01
N HIS A 68 9.92 -3.53 18.12
CA HIS A 68 8.62 -3.68 17.47
C HIS A 68 8.54 -4.97 16.65
N CYS A 69 9.56 -5.26 15.84
CA CYS A 69 9.62 -6.47 15.04
C CYS A 69 9.63 -7.73 15.91
N SER A 70 10.43 -7.76 16.98
CA SER A 70 10.57 -8.93 17.85
C SER A 70 9.34 -9.19 18.72
N ASN A 71 8.67 -8.14 19.18
CA ASN A 71 7.51 -8.26 20.08
C ASN A 71 6.19 -8.46 19.33
N ASN A 72 6.16 -8.23 18.02
CA ASN A 72 5.00 -8.48 17.19
C ASN A 72 5.07 -9.89 16.58
N GLU A 73 4.18 -10.79 17.02
CA GLU A 73 4.16 -12.20 16.58
C GLU A 73 4.00 -12.34 15.07
N THR A 74 3.19 -11.50 14.43
CA THR A 74 2.97 -11.53 12.98
C THR A 74 4.23 -11.12 12.22
N VAL A 75 4.88 -10.03 12.66
CA VAL A 75 6.07 -9.50 11.99
C VAL A 75 7.28 -10.41 12.21
N SER A 76 7.51 -10.86 13.44
CA SER A 76 8.61 -11.77 13.78
C SER A 76 8.50 -13.14 13.12
N LYS A 77 7.29 -13.64 12.82
CA LYS A 77 7.09 -14.86 12.02
C LYS A 77 7.49 -14.68 10.56
N GLN A 78 7.34 -13.48 10.01
CA GLN A 78 7.57 -13.21 8.59
C GLN A 78 8.98 -12.68 8.28
N LYS A 79 9.56 -11.91 9.21
CA LYS A 79 10.84 -11.21 9.00
C LYS A 79 11.93 -11.72 9.95
N ASP A 80 13.16 -11.70 9.45
CA ASP A 80 14.36 -11.71 10.29
C ASP A 80 14.53 -10.29 10.86
N CYS A 81 14.22 -10.12 12.15
CA CYS A 81 14.24 -8.82 12.79
C CYS A 81 15.64 -8.19 12.88
N LYS A 82 16.72 -9.00 12.92
CA LYS A 82 18.08 -8.45 12.90
C LYS A 82 18.40 -7.87 11.54
N CYS A 83 18.16 -8.65 10.48
CA CYS A 83 18.31 -8.17 9.11
C CYS A 83 17.42 -6.94 8.85
N ALA A 84 16.15 -7.00 9.24
CA ALA A 84 15.19 -5.94 8.99
C ALA A 84 15.59 -4.62 9.69
N THR A 85 16.22 -4.70 10.86
CA THR A 85 16.73 -3.53 11.57
C THR A 85 17.92 -2.88 10.87
N VAL A 86 18.84 -3.69 10.36
CA VAL A 86 19.96 -3.17 9.55
C VAL A 86 19.44 -2.55 8.25
N ALA A 87 18.47 -3.17 7.59
CA ALA A 87 17.84 -2.63 6.40
C ALA A 87 17.07 -1.31 6.68
N TYR A 88 16.38 -1.25 7.82
CA TYR A 88 15.72 -0.03 8.28
C TYR A 88 16.73 1.12 8.44
N LEU A 89 17.84 0.87 9.16
CA LEU A 89 18.87 1.87 9.40
C LEU A 89 19.51 2.34 8.08
N ARG A 90 19.78 1.42 7.15
CA ARG A 90 20.30 1.77 5.83
C ARG A 90 19.37 2.72 5.08
N THR A 91 18.09 2.39 5.02
CA THR A 91 17.10 3.23 4.35
C THR A 91 16.90 4.57 5.07
N ARG A 92 17.06 4.62 6.41
CA ARG A 92 17.04 5.88 7.17
C ARG A 92 18.18 6.81 6.74
N LEU A 93 19.38 6.25 6.58
CA LEU A 93 20.55 7.00 6.10
C LEU A 93 20.39 7.45 4.66
N GLU A 94 19.83 6.60 3.79
CA GLU A 94 19.60 6.92 2.37
C GLU A 94 18.52 7.98 2.15
N LEU A 95 17.40 7.90 2.87
CA LEU A 95 16.26 8.83 2.70
C LEU A 95 16.44 10.13 3.50
N GLY A 96 17.39 10.17 4.42
CA GLY A 96 17.71 11.35 5.22
C GLY A 96 16.76 11.61 6.40
N PRO A 97 16.93 12.75 7.09
CA PRO A 97 16.27 13.05 8.36
C PRO A 97 14.75 13.27 8.23
N ASP A 98 14.28 13.75 7.08
CA ASP A 98 12.87 14.04 6.83
C ASP A 98 12.02 12.78 6.53
N ALA A 99 12.68 11.64 6.33
CA ALA A 99 12.01 10.39 6.04
C ALA A 99 11.17 9.92 7.23
N THR A 100 9.87 9.71 7.01
CA THR A 100 9.02 9.15 8.06
C THR A 100 9.28 7.65 8.24
N THR A 101 9.10 7.14 9.46
CA THR A 101 9.12 5.71 9.77
C THR A 101 8.22 4.91 8.83
N LYS A 102 7.06 5.45 8.45
CA LYS A 102 6.13 4.84 7.50
C LYS A 102 6.77 4.64 6.12
N THR A 103 7.46 5.65 5.62
CA THR A 103 8.18 5.59 4.33
C THR A 103 9.28 4.54 4.38
N ILE A 104 10.08 4.53 5.45
CA ILE A 104 11.19 3.58 5.63
C ILE A 104 10.69 2.14 5.70
N MET A 105 9.61 1.91 6.46
CA MET A 105 8.98 0.58 6.55
C MET A 105 8.36 0.13 5.22
N ALA A 106 7.76 1.05 4.47
CA ALA A 106 7.20 0.76 3.15
C ALA A 106 8.30 0.35 2.14
N THR A 107 9.41 1.08 2.10
CA THR A 107 10.58 0.74 1.28
C THR A 107 11.13 -0.64 1.63
N ASN A 108 11.16 -0.98 2.93
CA ASN A 108 11.67 -2.26 3.43
C ASN A 108 10.61 -3.38 3.52
N ARG A 109 9.42 -3.21 2.92
CA ARG A 109 8.30 -4.14 3.10
C ARG A 109 8.69 -5.58 2.77
N ASN A 110 9.38 -5.81 1.66
CA ASN A 110 9.76 -7.15 1.17
C ASN A 110 11.22 -7.54 1.46
N THR A 111 11.93 -6.76 2.25
CA THR A 111 13.33 -7.04 2.64
C THR A 111 13.37 -7.92 3.88
N CYS A 112 14.41 -8.74 4.01
CA CYS A 112 14.71 -9.53 5.22
C CYS A 112 13.60 -10.48 5.65
N LEU A 113 12.96 -11.12 4.69
CA LEU A 113 11.94 -12.13 4.95
C LEU A 113 12.60 -13.47 5.30
N LYS A 114 12.02 -14.19 6.26
CA LYS A 114 12.40 -15.58 6.55
C LYS A 114 12.05 -16.48 5.37
N ASP A 115 12.76 -17.60 5.23
CA ASP A 115 12.64 -18.49 4.07
C ASP A 115 11.20 -18.94 3.76
N GLU A 116 10.38 -19.20 4.77
CA GLU A 116 8.96 -19.55 4.56
C GLU A 116 8.13 -18.39 3.97
N ALA A 117 8.33 -17.17 4.47
CA ALA A 117 7.67 -15.97 3.95
C ALA A 117 8.23 -15.58 2.57
N ARG A 118 9.53 -15.75 2.38
CA ARG A 118 10.22 -15.56 1.11
C ARG A 118 9.75 -16.56 0.06
N HIS A 119 9.52 -17.83 0.43
CA HIS A 119 8.99 -18.86 -0.47
C HIS A 119 7.52 -18.61 -0.81
N LYS A 120 6.71 -18.05 0.10
CA LYS A 120 5.36 -17.57 -0.24
C LYS A 120 5.38 -16.43 -1.25
N LEU A 121 6.39 -15.55 -1.20
CA LEU A 121 6.60 -14.49 -2.18
C LEU A 121 7.26 -14.98 -3.49
N SER A 122 8.18 -15.93 -3.43
CA SER A 122 8.89 -16.45 -4.61
C SER A 122 8.01 -17.35 -5.45
N LYS A 123 7.09 -18.09 -4.83
CA LYS A 123 6.09 -18.88 -5.55
C LYS A 123 5.09 -18.01 -6.31
N ASP A 124 5.00 -16.71 -6.02
CA ASP A 124 4.03 -15.77 -6.63
C ASP A 124 4.64 -14.63 -7.47
N ARG A 125 5.88 -14.17 -7.23
CA ARG A 125 6.41 -12.95 -7.91
C ARG A 125 7.85 -13.00 -8.43
N SER A 126 8.81 -13.58 -7.70
CA SER A 126 10.24 -13.41 -8.05
C SER A 126 10.81 -14.42 -9.04
N THR A 127 10.05 -15.45 -9.43
CA THR A 127 10.48 -16.45 -10.43
C THR A 127 9.73 -16.33 -11.74
N ARG A 128 8.85 -15.34 -11.89
CA ARG A 128 8.18 -15.10 -13.18
C ARG A 128 9.18 -14.42 -14.10
N ASP A 129 9.59 -15.16 -15.12
CA ASP A 129 10.14 -14.56 -16.33
C ASP A 129 9.14 -13.52 -16.86
N LEU A 130 9.44 -12.23 -16.78
CA LEU A 130 8.52 -11.18 -17.23
C LEU A 130 8.70 -10.85 -18.72
N SER A 131 9.63 -11.53 -19.41
CA SER A 131 9.95 -11.26 -20.82
C SER A 131 8.78 -11.55 -21.77
N TYR A 132 7.82 -12.39 -21.35
CA TYR A 132 6.63 -12.70 -22.14
C TYR A 132 5.49 -11.68 -21.96
N ILE A 133 5.61 -10.73 -21.02
CA ILE A 133 4.58 -9.73 -20.79
C ILE A 133 4.68 -8.67 -21.89
N THR A 134 3.59 -8.49 -22.61
CA THR A 134 3.50 -7.46 -23.67
C THR A 134 3.25 -6.08 -23.07
N GLU A 135 3.73 -5.04 -23.75
CA GLU A 135 3.42 -3.64 -23.43
C GLU A 135 1.90 -3.39 -23.33
N LYS A 136 1.11 -4.08 -24.14
CA LYS A 136 -0.35 -4.00 -24.09
C LYS A 136 -0.90 -4.49 -22.73
N GLN A 137 -0.38 -5.58 -22.20
CA GLN A 137 -0.80 -6.11 -20.90
C GLN A 137 -0.36 -5.21 -19.75
N LEU A 138 0.83 -4.59 -19.84
CA LEU A 138 1.28 -3.59 -18.87
C LEU A 138 0.40 -2.33 -18.92
N ALA A 139 0.08 -1.84 -20.12
CA ALA A 139 -0.82 -0.70 -20.30
C ALA A 139 -2.24 -0.99 -19.77
N GLU A 140 -2.74 -2.22 -19.94
CA GLU A 140 -4.02 -2.63 -19.33
C GLU A 140 -3.94 -2.61 -17.80
N ALA A 141 -2.87 -3.13 -17.20
CA ALA A 141 -2.70 -3.11 -15.75
C ALA A 141 -2.56 -1.68 -15.20
N GLU A 142 -1.85 -0.81 -15.91
CA GLU A 142 -1.74 0.61 -15.56
C GLU A 142 -3.09 1.32 -15.65
N PHE A 143 -3.86 1.08 -16.71
CA PHE A 143 -5.22 1.61 -16.82
C PHE A 143 -6.08 1.18 -15.62
N VAL A 144 -5.96 -0.08 -15.18
CA VAL A 144 -6.67 -0.60 -14.01
C VAL A 144 -6.25 0.10 -12.72
N PHE A 145 -4.95 0.31 -12.54
CA PHE A 145 -4.41 1.06 -11.41
C PHE A 145 -5.02 2.47 -11.36
N GLN A 146 -4.96 3.21 -12.47
CA GLN A 146 -5.53 4.55 -12.58
C GLN A 146 -7.05 4.56 -12.35
N HIS A 147 -7.76 3.57 -12.89
CA HIS A 147 -9.20 3.43 -12.68
C HIS A 147 -9.57 3.21 -11.21
N CYS A 148 -8.79 2.38 -10.50
CA CYS A 148 -8.95 2.14 -9.08
C CYS A 148 -8.75 3.44 -8.28
N LYS A 149 -7.67 4.18 -8.56
CA LYS A 149 -7.36 5.46 -7.89
C LYS A 149 -8.43 6.52 -8.16
N ALA A 150 -8.90 6.64 -9.39
CA ALA A 150 -9.89 7.65 -9.80
C ALA A 150 -11.26 7.41 -9.14
N LYS A 151 -11.65 6.16 -8.87
CA LYS A 151 -12.93 5.83 -8.25
C LYS A 151 -12.79 5.69 -6.74
N ARG A 152 -13.24 6.70 -5.99
CA ARG A 152 -13.27 6.71 -4.51
C ARG A 152 -13.82 5.42 -3.88
N ALA A 153 -14.90 4.86 -4.46
CA ALA A 153 -15.51 3.62 -3.96
C ALA A 153 -14.58 2.40 -4.09
N LEU A 154 -13.74 2.34 -5.14
CA LEU A 154 -12.75 1.29 -5.32
C LEU A 154 -11.51 1.56 -4.45
N ASN A 155 -10.94 2.77 -4.52
CA ASN A 155 -9.74 3.12 -3.76
C ASN A 155 -9.92 2.91 -2.24
N SER A 156 -11.10 3.22 -1.69
CA SER A 156 -11.38 3.00 -0.26
C SER A 156 -11.53 1.53 0.14
N GLN A 157 -11.73 0.62 -0.83
CA GLN A 157 -11.93 -0.81 -0.58
C GLN A 157 -10.69 -1.63 -0.93
N PHE A 158 -9.93 -1.22 -1.93
CA PHE A 158 -8.84 -1.99 -2.52
C PHE A 158 -7.53 -1.18 -2.56
N ASP A 159 -6.44 -1.84 -2.19
CA ASP A 159 -5.08 -1.37 -2.44
C ASP A 159 -4.86 -1.43 -3.95
N CYS A 160 -4.88 -0.27 -4.61
CA CYS A 160 -4.86 -0.19 -6.07
C CYS A 160 -3.60 -0.80 -6.71
N GLU A 161 -2.46 -0.80 -6.01
CA GLU A 161 -1.22 -1.40 -6.53
C GLU A 161 -1.32 -2.92 -6.51
N CYS A 162 -1.76 -3.49 -5.38
CA CYS A 162 -2.04 -4.91 -5.27
C CYS A 162 -3.10 -5.33 -6.30
N PHE A 163 -4.16 -4.51 -6.42
CA PHE A 163 -5.30 -4.76 -7.29
C PHE A 163 -4.91 -4.83 -8.77
N ALA A 164 -4.11 -3.88 -9.25
CA ALA A 164 -3.60 -3.87 -10.62
C ALA A 164 -2.63 -5.04 -10.88
N ALA A 165 -1.79 -5.38 -9.90
CA ALA A 165 -0.93 -6.55 -10.01
C ALA A 165 -1.71 -7.86 -10.10
N ARG A 166 -2.74 -8.06 -9.26
CA ARG A 166 -3.62 -9.24 -9.34
C ARG A 166 -4.39 -9.31 -10.64
N PHE A 167 -4.83 -8.17 -11.15
CA PHE A 167 -5.43 -8.11 -12.48
C PHE A 167 -4.46 -8.62 -13.56
N LEU A 168 -3.21 -8.15 -13.55
CA LEU A 168 -2.19 -8.60 -14.49
C LEU A 168 -1.98 -10.11 -14.36
N ASP A 169 -1.87 -10.63 -13.12
CA ASP A 169 -1.72 -12.07 -12.87
C ASP A 169 -2.84 -12.89 -13.51
N GLU A 170 -4.10 -12.47 -13.35
CA GLU A 170 -5.24 -13.16 -13.93
C GLU A 170 -5.31 -12.99 -15.46
N ARG A 171 -4.90 -11.83 -15.98
CA ARG A 171 -4.79 -11.59 -17.43
C ARG A 171 -3.75 -12.50 -18.08
N LEU A 172 -2.61 -12.71 -17.43
CA LEU A 172 -1.55 -13.61 -17.93
C LEU A 172 -2.01 -15.08 -17.88
N LYS A 173 -2.82 -15.47 -16.89
CA LYS A 173 -3.36 -16.84 -16.79
C LYS A 173 -4.44 -17.15 -17.82
N LEU A 174 -5.34 -16.20 -18.08
CA LEU A 174 -6.55 -16.44 -18.89
C LEU A 174 -6.44 -15.92 -20.33
N GLY A 175 -5.41 -15.12 -20.61
CA GLY A 175 -5.20 -14.52 -21.92
C GLY A 175 -6.10 -13.30 -22.20
N PRO A 176 -6.17 -12.86 -23.47
CA PRO A 176 -6.78 -11.57 -23.86
C PRO A 176 -8.32 -11.59 -23.87
N ILE A 177 -8.96 -12.74 -23.70
CA ILE A 177 -10.39 -12.93 -23.95
C ILE A 177 -11.29 -12.38 -22.83
N PRO A 178 -11.01 -12.58 -21.52
CA PRO A 178 -11.92 -12.14 -20.47
C PRO A 178 -12.02 -10.61 -20.39
N LYS A 179 -13.24 -10.11 -20.16
CA LYS A 179 -13.47 -8.68 -19.87
C LYS A 179 -13.00 -8.34 -18.45
N TRP A 180 -12.67 -7.07 -18.24
CA TRP A 180 -12.26 -6.52 -16.95
C TRP A 180 -13.15 -7.00 -15.78
N GLU A 181 -14.47 -6.90 -15.94
CA GLU A 181 -15.44 -7.23 -14.88
C GLU A 181 -15.40 -8.72 -14.51
N SER A 182 -15.17 -9.60 -15.49
CA SER A 182 -15.06 -11.04 -15.25
C SER A 182 -13.77 -11.42 -14.53
N LEU A 183 -12.69 -10.65 -14.73
CA LEU A 183 -11.43 -10.85 -14.02
C LEU A 183 -11.57 -10.38 -12.58
N PHE A 184 -12.16 -9.21 -12.35
CA PHE A 184 -12.40 -8.69 -11.00
C PHE A 184 -13.15 -9.67 -10.09
N GLY A 185 -14.14 -10.38 -10.63
CA GLY A 185 -14.90 -11.38 -9.88
C GLY A 185 -14.03 -12.47 -9.22
N ARG A 186 -12.83 -12.75 -9.77
CA ARG A 186 -11.94 -13.84 -9.31
C ARG A 186 -11.05 -13.48 -8.13
N PHE A 187 -10.80 -12.20 -7.90
CA PHE A 187 -9.92 -11.71 -6.84
C PHE A 187 -10.57 -10.58 -6.01
N ASN A 188 -11.91 -10.55 -5.97
CA ASN A 188 -12.69 -9.51 -5.29
C ASN A 188 -12.53 -9.48 -3.75
N SER A 189 -11.96 -10.55 -3.18
CA SER A 189 -11.62 -10.68 -1.76
C SER A 189 -10.16 -10.34 -1.46
N ASP A 190 -9.33 -10.23 -2.50
CA ASP A 190 -7.90 -9.95 -2.38
C ASP A 190 -7.65 -8.44 -2.31
N CYS A 191 -6.42 -8.05 -1.98
CA CYS A 191 -5.96 -6.66 -2.09
C CYS A 191 -6.81 -5.64 -1.35
N ARG A 192 -7.33 -6.00 -0.18
CA ARG A 192 -8.14 -5.11 0.64
C ARG A 192 -7.32 -3.92 1.13
N ASN A 193 -7.88 -2.70 1.04
CA ASN A 193 -7.25 -1.50 1.58
C ASN A 193 -7.53 -1.37 3.09
N VAL A 194 -6.92 -2.25 3.89
CA VAL A 194 -7.13 -2.31 5.34
C VAL A 194 -6.73 -0.99 6.01
N VAL A 195 -5.63 -0.37 5.58
CA VAL A 195 -5.11 0.86 6.21
C VAL A 195 -6.06 2.03 6.03
N GLU A 196 -6.48 2.33 4.81
CA GLU A 196 -7.35 3.49 4.54
C GLU A 196 -8.74 3.29 5.14
N THR A 197 -9.34 2.10 5.00
CA THR A 197 -10.67 1.82 5.56
C THR A 197 -10.66 1.92 7.08
N THR A 198 -9.60 1.44 7.74
CA THR A 198 -9.46 1.50 9.21
C THR A 198 -9.36 2.94 9.69
N GLY A 199 -8.58 3.78 9.00
CA GLY A 199 -8.49 5.21 9.33
C GLY A 199 -9.83 5.95 9.16
N ILE A 200 -10.58 5.62 8.10
CA ILE A 200 -11.93 6.17 7.87
C ILE A 200 -12.88 5.75 9.00
N GLU A 201 -12.89 4.46 9.36
CA GLU A 201 -13.79 3.94 10.40
C GLU A 201 -13.44 4.47 11.79
N TYR A 202 -12.15 4.62 12.13
CA TYR A 202 -11.71 5.30 13.34
C TYR A 202 -12.22 6.75 13.40
N SER A 203 -11.95 7.52 12.34
CA SER A 203 -12.34 8.94 12.26
C SER A 203 -13.87 9.11 12.33
N THR A 204 -14.60 8.23 11.66
CA THR A 204 -16.07 8.20 11.69
C THR A 204 -16.60 7.85 13.07
N CYS A 205 -15.95 6.90 13.77
CA CYS A 205 -16.28 6.55 15.15
C CYS A 205 -16.10 7.76 16.07
N MET A 206 -14.96 8.44 16.00
CA MET A 206 -14.66 9.63 16.82
C MET A 206 -15.66 10.76 16.56
N MET A 207 -16.04 11.00 15.30
CA MET A 207 -16.98 12.07 14.91
C MET A 207 -18.41 11.81 15.39
N HIS A 208 -18.82 10.55 15.45
CA HIS A 208 -20.19 10.16 15.80
C HIS A 208 -20.27 9.43 17.15
N PHE A 209 -19.25 9.56 18.00
CA PHE A 209 -19.23 8.90 19.29
C PHE A 209 -20.36 9.45 20.17
N GLY A 210 -21.33 8.60 20.51
CA GLY A 210 -22.45 8.97 21.37
C GLY A 210 -22.25 8.49 22.81
N ILE A 211 -22.90 9.16 23.78
CA ILE A 211 -22.91 8.82 25.22
C ILE A 211 -23.37 7.35 25.48
N LYS A 212 -24.02 6.69 24.50
CA LYS A 212 -24.50 5.31 24.60
C LYS A 212 -23.57 4.27 23.97
N ASP A 213 -22.43 4.67 23.42
CA ASP A 213 -21.54 3.77 22.69
C ASP A 213 -20.50 3.08 23.56
N ALA A 214 -20.11 3.67 24.70
CA ALA A 214 -19.36 3.00 25.75
C ALA A 214 -19.69 3.66 27.09
N VAL A 215 -20.04 2.88 28.12
CA VAL A 215 -20.44 3.42 29.42
C VAL A 215 -19.21 3.60 30.32
N ASN A 216 -18.17 2.78 30.14
CA ASN A 216 -16.96 2.77 30.99
C ASN A 216 -15.65 2.89 30.20
N MET A 217 -15.69 3.33 28.93
CA MET A 217 -14.50 3.47 28.09
C MET A 217 -14.41 4.86 27.47
N GLU A 218 -13.21 5.44 27.53
CA GLU A 218 -12.91 6.72 26.88
C GLU A 218 -13.15 6.62 25.36
N PRO A 219 -13.69 7.66 24.70
CA PRO A 219 -14.03 7.63 23.28
C PRO A 219 -12.88 7.15 22.38
N LYS A 220 -11.66 7.61 22.71
CA LYS A 220 -10.45 7.23 21.97
C LYS A 220 -10.18 5.73 22.07
N GLU A 221 -10.25 5.15 23.27
CA GLU A 221 -9.98 3.73 23.49
C GLU A 221 -11.03 2.86 22.80
N TYR A 222 -12.31 3.25 22.88
CA TYR A 222 -13.39 2.55 22.20
C TYR A 222 -13.21 2.59 20.68
N CYS A 223 -12.93 3.76 20.11
CA CYS A 223 -12.76 3.88 18.67
C CYS A 223 -11.50 3.19 18.16
N GLU A 224 -10.42 3.12 18.94
CA GLU A 224 -9.25 2.29 18.62
C GLU A 224 -9.60 0.81 18.62
N CYS A 225 -10.34 0.33 19.62
CA CYS A 225 -10.84 -1.06 19.65
C CYS A 225 -11.70 -1.35 18.41
N TYR A 226 -12.68 -0.49 18.12
CA TYR A 226 -13.60 -0.64 17.00
C TYR A 226 -12.84 -0.69 15.67
N ALA A 227 -11.90 0.23 15.46
CA ALA A 227 -11.12 0.31 14.23
C ALA A 227 -10.22 -0.92 14.04
N ARG A 228 -9.55 -1.40 15.10
CA ARG A 228 -8.77 -2.65 15.04
C ARG A 228 -9.65 -3.84 14.71
N LYS A 229 -10.79 -3.99 15.39
CA LYS A 229 -11.69 -5.10 15.13
C LYS A 229 -12.31 -5.04 13.73
N TRP A 230 -12.60 -3.84 13.25
CA TRP A 230 -13.02 -3.61 11.87
C TRP A 230 -11.95 -4.05 10.88
N ALA A 231 -10.68 -3.69 11.10
CA ALA A 231 -9.56 -4.08 10.25
C ALA A 231 -9.48 -5.61 10.11
N ASP A 232 -9.51 -6.33 11.22
CA ASP A 232 -9.48 -7.80 11.27
C ASP A 232 -10.65 -8.40 10.49
N LEU A 233 -11.87 -7.93 10.76
CA LEU A 233 -13.09 -8.43 10.12
C LEU A 233 -13.12 -8.13 8.63
N PHE A 234 -12.64 -6.95 8.23
CA PHE A 234 -12.59 -6.53 6.84
C PHE A 234 -11.56 -7.35 6.06
N GLU A 235 -10.36 -7.51 6.59
CA GLU A 235 -9.26 -8.28 5.98
C GLU A 235 -9.64 -9.74 5.77
N ASN A 236 -10.25 -10.37 6.77
CA ASN A 236 -10.54 -11.81 6.77
C ASN A 236 -11.87 -12.19 6.12
N TYR A 237 -12.65 -11.24 5.60
CA TYR A 237 -13.94 -11.57 4.98
C TYR A 237 -13.73 -12.30 3.63
N PRO A 238 -14.33 -13.48 3.41
CA PRO A 238 -13.99 -14.33 2.26
C PRO A 238 -14.67 -13.94 0.94
N GLY A 239 -15.39 -12.82 0.88
CA GLY A 239 -16.15 -12.47 -0.33
C GLY A 239 -16.22 -10.98 -0.64
N LYS A 240 -17.10 -10.62 -1.58
CA LYS A 240 -17.34 -9.24 -1.97
C LYS A 240 -17.95 -8.43 -0.82
N ILE A 241 -17.37 -7.27 -0.55
CA ILE A 241 -17.93 -6.31 0.40
C ILE A 241 -19.10 -5.58 -0.26
N THR A 242 -20.30 -5.96 0.13
CA THR A 242 -21.53 -5.22 -0.19
C THR A 242 -21.84 -4.20 0.91
N PHE A 243 -22.83 -3.35 0.68
CA PHE A 243 -23.34 -2.45 1.73
C PHE A 243 -23.80 -3.24 2.98
N ASN A 244 -24.57 -4.32 2.78
CA ASN A 244 -25.08 -5.15 3.87
C ASN A 244 -23.95 -5.85 4.64
N THR A 245 -22.97 -6.40 3.90
CA THR A 245 -21.78 -6.98 4.50
C THR A 245 -21.03 -5.94 5.32
N LYS A 246 -20.77 -4.75 4.74
CA LYS A 246 -20.10 -3.64 5.43
C LYS A 246 -20.83 -3.30 6.74
N GLN A 247 -22.15 -3.18 6.70
CA GLN A 247 -22.94 -2.87 7.90
C GLN A 247 -22.87 -4.00 8.95
N SER A 248 -22.91 -5.26 8.53
CA SER A 248 -22.75 -6.41 9.42
C SER A 248 -21.38 -6.41 10.11
N LEU A 249 -20.30 -6.21 9.36
CA LEU A 249 -18.95 -6.14 9.92
C LEU A 249 -18.80 -4.97 10.90
N LYS A 250 -19.41 -3.80 10.62
CA LYS A 250 -19.43 -2.66 11.55
C LYS A 250 -20.16 -3.01 12.84
N SER A 251 -21.30 -3.67 12.73
CA SER A 251 -22.10 -4.11 13.89
C SER A 251 -21.30 -5.07 14.78
N GLN A 252 -20.62 -6.05 14.17
CA GLN A 252 -19.76 -7.00 14.88
C GLN A 252 -18.59 -6.30 15.58
N ALA A 253 -17.92 -5.36 14.91
CA ALA A 253 -16.84 -4.58 15.51
C ALA A 253 -17.32 -3.75 16.72
N ARG A 254 -18.50 -3.11 16.63
CA ARG A 254 -19.11 -2.38 17.75
C ARG A 254 -19.46 -3.32 18.91
N GLY A 255 -20.13 -4.43 18.62
CA GLY A 255 -20.52 -5.42 19.63
C GLY A 255 -19.32 -5.94 20.42
N HIS A 256 -18.23 -6.28 19.73
CA HIS A 256 -17.00 -6.74 20.36
C HIS A 256 -16.45 -5.75 21.40
N CYS A 257 -16.38 -4.46 21.06
CA CYS A 257 -15.85 -3.45 21.96
C CYS A 257 -16.81 -3.08 23.09
N LYS A 258 -18.12 -3.18 22.87
CA LYS A 258 -19.13 -3.04 23.94
C LYS A 258 -19.09 -4.19 24.93
N ASP A 259 -18.84 -5.42 24.47
CA ASP A 259 -18.71 -6.57 25.37
C ASP A 259 -17.44 -6.43 26.24
N LEU A 260 -16.31 -5.98 25.66
CA LEU A 260 -15.09 -5.69 26.43
C LEU A 260 -15.32 -4.61 27.51
N ASP A 261 -16.11 -3.58 27.21
CA ASP A 261 -16.50 -2.53 28.17
C ASP A 261 -17.32 -3.08 29.35
N ARG A 262 -18.10 -4.14 29.13
CA ARG A 262 -18.98 -4.73 30.16
C ARG A 262 -18.23 -5.53 31.23
N PHE A 263 -17.06 -6.05 30.90
CA PHE A 263 -16.26 -6.91 31.78
C PHE A 263 -15.11 -6.17 32.47
N ARG A 264 -15.06 -4.84 32.34
CA ARG A 264 -14.04 -3.97 32.96
C ARG A 264 -14.64 -3.21 34.14
#